data_AF-A0A485JLB3-F1
#
_entry.id   AF-A0A485JLB3-F1
#
_cell.length_a   1.000
_cell.length_b   1.000
_cell.length_c   1.000
_cell.angle_alpha   90.00
_cell.angle_beta   90.00
_cell.angle_gamma   90.00
#
_symmetry.space_group_name_H-M   'P 1'
#
loop_
_entity.id
_entity.type
_entity.pdbx_description
1 polymer ?
#
loop_
_entity_poly.entity_id
_entity_poly.type
_entity_poly.pdbx_seq_one_letter_code
_entity_poly.pdbx_strand_id
1 'polypeptide(L)'
;MPKVQNAEGKLYTDHKIGNPFDNFAQTCANCHTQDKTALQKVVAERKQSINDLKIKVEDQLVHAHFEAKAALDAGATEAEMKPIQDDIRHAQWRWDLAIASHGIHMHAPEEGLRMLGTAMDKAADARTKLARLLATKGITHEIQIPDISTKEKAQQAIGLNMEQIKAEKQDFIKTVIPQWEEQARKNGLLSQ
;
A
#
# COMPACT_ATOMS: atom_id res chain seq x y z
N MET A 1 17.34 15.42 6.37
CA MET A 1 18.19 15.81 7.51
C MET A 1 18.99 17.04 7.13
N PRO A 2 18.35 18.23 7.06
CA PRO A 2 19.03 19.46 6.69
C PRO A 2 20.14 19.80 7.68
N LYS A 3 21.11 20.61 7.26
CA LYS A 3 22.04 21.24 8.19
C LYS A 3 21.32 22.40 8.89
N VAL A 4 21.39 22.45 10.21
CA VAL A 4 20.76 23.48 11.06
C VAL A 4 21.76 23.96 12.09
N GLN A 5 21.47 25.08 12.76
CA GLN A 5 22.33 25.63 13.81
C GLN A 5 21.71 25.42 15.19
N ASN A 6 22.56 25.15 16.19
CA ASN A 6 22.14 25.12 17.59
C ASN A 6 22.09 26.54 18.18
N ALA A 7 21.79 26.67 19.47
CA ALA A 7 21.70 27.97 20.14
C ALA A 7 23.03 28.77 20.10
N GLU A 8 24.18 28.09 19.95
CA GLU A 8 25.50 28.73 19.82
C GLU A 8 25.91 28.98 18.36
N GLY A 9 25.00 28.80 17.39
CA GLY A 9 25.27 29.03 15.97
C GLY A 9 26.10 27.93 15.29
N LYS A 10 26.41 26.82 15.99
CA LYS A 10 27.20 25.70 15.43
C LYS A 10 26.32 24.84 14.53
N LEU A 11 26.82 24.55 13.32
CA LEU A 11 26.15 23.69 12.37
C LEU A 11 26.16 22.23 12.82
N TYR A 12 25.01 21.57 12.72
CA TYR A 12 24.86 20.13 12.88
C TYR A 12 23.81 19.60 11.91
N THR A 13 23.73 18.28 11.76
CA THR A 13 22.70 17.63 10.94
C THR A 13 21.45 17.44 11.80
N ASP A 14 20.29 17.90 11.33
CA ASP A 14 19.02 17.63 12.03
C ASP A 14 18.67 16.14 11.95
N HIS A 15 18.65 15.48 13.11
CA HIS A 15 18.34 14.05 13.25
C HIS A 15 16.87 13.77 13.56
N LYS A 16 16.01 14.79 13.67
CA LYS A 16 14.56 14.60 13.73
C LYS A 16 14.02 14.29 12.33
N ILE A 17 14.22 13.05 11.89
CA ILE A 17 13.77 12.57 10.57
C ILE A 17 12.24 12.66 10.51
N GLY A 18 11.73 13.40 9.53
CA GLY A 18 10.31 13.70 9.39
C GLY A 18 9.98 14.38 8.07
N ASN A 19 8.91 15.18 8.04
CA ASN A 19 8.45 15.84 6.83
C ASN A 19 9.36 17.04 6.48
N PRO A 20 9.97 17.09 5.28
CA PRO A 20 10.82 18.22 4.88
C PRO A 20 10.13 19.59 4.91
N PHE A 21 8.80 19.63 4.75
CA PHE A 21 8.04 20.88 4.84
C PHE A 21 7.95 21.45 6.27
N ASP A 22 8.24 20.65 7.31
CA ASP A 22 8.28 21.14 8.70
C ASP A 22 9.38 22.21 8.88
N ASN A 23 10.47 22.09 8.10
CA ASN A 23 11.57 23.06 8.09
C ASN A 23 11.92 23.48 6.64
N PHE A 24 10.93 24.01 5.92
CA PHE A 24 11.04 24.41 4.51
C PHE A 24 12.25 25.32 4.22
N ALA A 25 12.52 26.28 5.11
CA ALA A 25 13.61 27.24 4.96
C ALA A 25 14.99 26.58 4.89
N GLN A 26 15.17 25.44 5.55
CA GLN A 26 16.43 24.69 5.57
C GLN A 26 16.42 23.47 4.66
N THR A 27 15.33 23.21 3.94
CA THR A 27 15.19 22.08 3.01
C THR A 27 15.03 22.57 1.58
N CYS A 28 13.80 22.83 1.14
CA CYS A 28 13.47 23.19 -0.24
C CYS A 28 14.03 24.55 -0.63
N ALA A 29 13.95 25.54 0.27
CA ALA A 29 14.35 26.93 -0.02
C ALA A 29 15.86 27.10 -0.30
N ASN A 30 16.68 26.10 0.04
CA ASN A 30 18.10 26.11 -0.32
C ASN A 30 18.34 25.96 -1.82
N CYS A 31 17.37 25.43 -2.57
CA CYS A 31 17.49 25.18 -4.01
C CYS A 31 16.36 25.82 -4.84
N HIS A 32 15.22 26.10 -4.21
CA HIS A 32 14.03 26.61 -4.88
C HIS A 32 13.70 28.03 -4.44
N THR A 33 13.25 28.85 -5.38
CA THR A 33 12.80 30.24 -5.13
C THR A 33 11.30 30.35 -4.95
N GLN A 34 10.55 29.29 -5.26
CA GLN A 34 9.10 29.22 -5.01
C GLN A 34 8.83 29.21 -3.51
N ASP A 35 7.72 29.84 -3.11
CA ASP A 35 7.31 29.80 -1.71
C ASP A 35 6.83 28.41 -1.26
N LYS A 36 6.72 28.24 0.07
CA LYS A 36 6.31 26.99 0.70
C LYS A 36 4.95 26.50 0.20
N THR A 37 3.97 27.39 0.08
CA THR A 37 2.59 27.06 -0.27
C THR A 37 2.49 26.56 -1.71
N ALA A 38 3.21 27.20 -2.64
CA ALA A 38 3.26 26.80 -4.04
C ALA A 38 3.83 25.39 -4.21
N LEU A 39 4.94 25.06 -3.53
CA LEU A 39 5.51 23.71 -3.60
C LEU A 39 4.65 22.67 -2.89
N GLN A 40 4.02 23.02 -1.76
CA GLN A 40 3.06 22.12 -1.10
C GLN A 40 1.87 21.78 -2.00
N LYS A 41 1.37 22.76 -2.77
CA LYS A 41 0.27 22.56 -3.73
C LYS A 41 0.67 21.57 -4.84
N VAL A 42 1.86 21.71 -5.41
CA VAL A 42 2.36 20.76 -6.44
C VAL A 42 2.48 19.34 -5.87
N VAL A 43 3.01 19.20 -4.66
CA VAL A 43 3.14 17.88 -4.00
C VAL A 43 1.77 17.27 -3.69
N ALA A 44 0.80 18.09 -3.26
CA ALA A 44 -0.56 17.65 -2.98
C ALA A 44 -1.31 17.22 -4.27
N GLU A 45 -1.14 17.96 -5.37
CA GLU A 45 -1.72 17.61 -6.67
C GLU A 45 -1.23 16.24 -7.14
N ARG A 46 0.09 16.00 -7.10
CA ARG A 46 0.67 14.70 -7.45
C ARG A 46 0.19 13.57 -6.55
N LYS A 47 0.02 13.85 -5.26
CA LYS A 47 -0.54 12.89 -4.31
C LYS A 47 -1.97 12.51 -4.68
N GLN A 48 -2.79 13.49 -5.06
CA GLN A 48 -4.16 13.24 -5.50
C GLN A 48 -4.18 12.44 -6.81
N SER A 49 -3.38 12.82 -7.82
CA SER A 49 -3.34 12.10 -9.10
C SER A 49 -2.94 10.63 -8.94
N ILE A 50 -1.94 10.34 -8.09
CA ILE A 50 -1.53 8.97 -7.79
C ILE A 50 -2.62 8.23 -7.01
N ASN A 51 -3.27 8.89 -6.03
CA ASN A 51 -4.36 8.28 -5.28
C ASN A 51 -5.55 7.91 -6.17
N ASP A 52 -5.93 8.81 -7.09
CA ASP A 52 -7.03 8.58 -8.03
C ASP A 52 -6.78 7.38 -8.94
N LEU A 53 -5.55 7.18 -9.41
CA LEU A 53 -5.20 6.03 -10.25
C LEU A 53 -4.99 4.76 -9.43
N LYS A 54 -4.39 4.87 -8.23
CA LYS A 54 -4.22 3.79 -7.26
C LYS A 54 -5.55 3.10 -6.96
N ILE A 55 -6.58 3.88 -6.61
CA ILE A 55 -7.91 3.35 -6.29
C ILE A 55 -8.52 2.61 -7.49
N LYS A 56 -8.42 3.19 -8.71
CA LYS A 56 -8.92 2.52 -9.92
C LYS A 56 -8.24 1.16 -10.15
N VAL A 57 -6.93 1.06 -9.91
CA VAL A 57 -6.19 -0.21 -10.04
C VAL A 57 -6.60 -1.19 -8.92
N GLU A 58 -6.78 -0.72 -7.70
CA GLU A 58 -7.27 -1.52 -6.57
C GLU A 58 -8.65 -2.11 -6.87
N ASP A 59 -9.58 -1.32 -7.40
CA ASP A 59 -10.91 -1.79 -7.78
C ASP A 59 -10.82 -2.94 -8.81
N GLN A 60 -9.98 -2.80 -9.85
CA GLN A 60 -9.78 -3.87 -10.83
C GLN A 60 -9.19 -5.13 -10.20
N LEU A 61 -8.23 -4.98 -9.27
CA LEU A 61 -7.62 -6.12 -8.57
C LEU A 61 -8.62 -6.81 -7.64
N VAL A 62 -9.47 -6.06 -6.92
CA VAL A 62 -10.56 -6.61 -6.11
C VAL A 62 -11.47 -7.47 -6.98
N HIS A 63 -11.96 -6.93 -8.10
CA HIS A 63 -12.79 -7.69 -9.03
C HIS A 63 -12.07 -8.94 -9.57
N ALA A 64 -10.81 -8.81 -10.01
CA ALA A 64 -10.04 -9.94 -10.54
C ALA A 64 -9.89 -11.08 -9.52
N HIS A 65 -9.67 -10.76 -8.23
CA HIS A 65 -9.57 -11.78 -7.18
C HIS A 65 -10.90 -12.50 -6.90
N PHE A 66 -12.01 -11.77 -6.85
CA PHE A 66 -13.33 -12.39 -6.65
C PHE A 66 -13.82 -13.17 -7.88
N GLU A 67 -13.54 -12.68 -9.08
CA GLU A 67 -13.79 -13.41 -10.33
C GLU A 67 -12.96 -14.70 -10.40
N ALA A 68 -11.68 -14.65 -9.99
CA ALA A 68 -10.84 -15.83 -9.90
C ALA A 68 -11.36 -16.84 -8.87
N LYS A 69 -11.85 -16.37 -7.73
CA LYS A 69 -12.53 -17.22 -6.75
C LYS A 69 -13.77 -17.88 -7.36
N ALA A 70 -14.62 -17.12 -8.07
CA ALA A 70 -15.81 -17.68 -8.71
C ALA A 70 -15.47 -18.73 -9.78
N ALA A 71 -14.39 -18.52 -10.54
CA ALA A 71 -13.90 -19.52 -11.50
C ALA A 71 -13.43 -20.81 -10.80
N LEU A 72 -12.70 -20.69 -9.69
CA LEU A 72 -12.28 -21.83 -8.88
C LEU A 72 -13.47 -22.57 -8.26
N ASP A 73 -14.44 -21.85 -7.70
CA ASP A 73 -15.67 -22.42 -7.15
C ASP A 73 -16.50 -23.15 -8.23
N ALA A 74 -16.42 -22.69 -9.48
CA ALA A 74 -17.03 -23.33 -10.65
C ALA A 74 -16.19 -24.48 -11.24
N GLY A 75 -15.13 -24.92 -10.55
CA GLY A 75 -14.32 -26.07 -10.94
C GLY A 75 -13.27 -25.78 -12.02
N ALA A 76 -12.77 -24.54 -12.12
CA ALA A 76 -11.60 -24.26 -12.95
C ALA A 76 -10.36 -25.02 -12.44
N THR A 77 -9.63 -25.63 -13.37
CA THR A 77 -8.40 -26.38 -13.08
C THR A 77 -7.21 -25.44 -12.89
N GLU A 78 -6.14 -25.94 -12.28
CA GLU A 78 -4.88 -25.20 -12.15
C GLU A 78 -4.33 -24.74 -13.51
N ALA A 79 -4.42 -25.60 -14.53
CA ALA A 79 -3.95 -25.27 -15.88
C ALA A 79 -4.75 -24.12 -16.52
N GLU A 80 -6.06 -24.09 -16.32
CA GLU A 80 -6.93 -22.99 -16.78
C GLU A 80 -6.64 -21.69 -16.02
N MET A 81 -6.36 -21.78 -14.71
CA MET A 81 -6.13 -20.62 -13.84
C MET A 81 -4.72 -20.04 -13.93
N LYS A 82 -3.71 -20.85 -14.26
CA LYS A 82 -2.30 -20.43 -14.27
C LYS A 82 -2.04 -19.11 -15.03
N PRO A 83 -2.47 -18.92 -16.29
CA PRO A 83 -2.22 -17.66 -17.00
C PRO A 83 -2.94 -16.45 -16.36
N ILE A 84 -4.13 -16.66 -15.78
CA ILE A 84 -4.87 -15.61 -15.07
C ILE A 84 -4.14 -15.21 -13.80
N GLN A 85 -3.68 -16.19 -13.02
CA GLN A 85 -2.95 -15.95 -11.77
C GLN A 85 -1.60 -15.27 -12.02
N ASP A 86 -0.93 -15.57 -13.14
CA ASP A 86 0.29 -14.86 -13.56
C ASP A 86 0.00 -13.39 -13.87
N ASP A 87 -1.10 -13.08 -14.56
CA ASP A 87 -1.50 -11.70 -14.83
C ASP A 87 -1.89 -10.96 -13.55
N ILE A 88 -2.67 -11.58 -12.64
CA ILE A 88 -3.00 -11.01 -11.33
C ILE A 88 -1.73 -10.75 -10.50
N ARG A 89 -0.80 -11.71 -10.47
CA ARG A 89 0.49 -11.58 -9.79
C ARG A 89 1.27 -10.37 -10.31
N HIS A 90 1.40 -10.23 -11.62
CA HIS A 90 2.13 -9.11 -12.21
C HIS A 90 1.41 -7.77 -12.00
N ALA A 91 0.08 -7.74 -12.12
CA ALA A 91 -0.72 -6.55 -11.88
C ALA A 91 -0.54 -6.05 -10.44
N GLN A 92 -0.73 -6.94 -9.46
CA GLN A 92 -0.62 -6.60 -8.05
C GLN A 92 0.82 -6.24 -7.66
N TRP A 93 1.84 -6.93 -8.19
CA TRP A 93 3.24 -6.57 -7.96
C TRP A 93 3.55 -5.13 -8.41
N ARG A 94 3.12 -4.77 -9.62
CA ARG A 94 3.35 -3.43 -10.19
C ARG A 94 2.61 -2.36 -9.38
N TRP A 95 1.36 -2.64 -9.01
CA TRP A 95 0.57 -1.76 -8.14
C TRP A 95 1.26 -1.55 -6.79
N ASP A 96 1.60 -2.64 -6.09
CA ASP A 96 2.15 -2.57 -4.73
C ASP A 96 3.48 -1.82 -4.73
N LEU A 97 4.41 -2.18 -5.64
CA LEU A 97 5.69 -1.47 -5.74
C LEU A 97 5.52 0.02 -6.09
N ALA A 98 4.49 0.39 -6.86
CA ALA A 98 4.23 1.78 -7.21
C ALA A 98 3.80 2.63 -6.02
N ILE A 99 3.11 2.04 -5.02
CA ILE A 99 2.48 2.81 -3.93
C ILE A 99 2.94 2.42 -2.52
N ALA A 100 3.74 1.37 -2.36
CA ALA A 100 4.26 0.94 -1.06
C ALA A 100 5.14 2.01 -0.41
N SER A 101 5.82 2.82 -1.22
CA SER A 101 6.48 4.04 -0.75
C SER A 101 5.45 5.16 -0.57
N HIS A 102 5.12 5.49 0.67
CA HIS A 102 4.21 6.59 1.01
C HIS A 102 4.68 7.96 0.46
N GLY A 103 5.96 8.11 0.14
CA GLY A 103 6.56 9.33 -0.43
C GLY A 103 6.65 9.34 -1.96
N ILE A 104 6.13 8.33 -2.67
CA ILE A 104 6.31 8.21 -4.14
C ILE A 104 5.85 9.46 -4.91
N HIS A 105 4.78 10.11 -4.45
CA HIS A 105 4.24 11.32 -5.07
C HIS A 105 5.17 12.54 -4.97
N MET A 106 6.17 12.50 -4.09
CA MET A 106 7.26 13.46 -4.01
C MET A 106 8.51 12.96 -4.73
N HIS A 107 8.89 11.70 -4.53
CA HIS A 107 10.19 11.17 -4.95
C HIS A 107 10.28 10.86 -6.45
N ALA A 108 9.26 10.22 -7.02
CA ALA A 108 9.23 9.82 -8.44
C ALA A 108 7.77 9.68 -8.93
N PRO A 109 7.00 10.79 -8.92
CA PRO A 109 5.56 10.76 -9.17
C PRO A 109 5.19 10.21 -10.57
N GLU A 110 5.95 10.56 -11.60
CA GLU A 110 5.77 10.04 -12.96
C GLU A 110 6.03 8.54 -13.06
N GLU A 111 7.03 8.02 -12.34
CA GLU A 111 7.31 6.59 -12.30
C GLU A 111 6.20 5.83 -11.57
N GLY A 112 5.71 6.36 -10.45
CA GLY A 112 4.54 5.81 -9.75
C GLY A 112 3.31 5.72 -10.66
N LEU A 113 3.03 6.77 -11.43
CA LEU A 113 1.94 6.78 -12.43
C LEU A 113 2.18 5.77 -13.56
N ARG A 114 3.40 5.69 -14.10
CA ARG A 114 3.77 4.73 -15.15
C ARG A 114 3.56 3.30 -14.67
N MET A 115 4.04 2.97 -13.48
CA MET A 115 3.91 1.64 -12.89
C MET A 115 2.44 1.26 -12.67
N LEU A 116 1.61 2.17 -12.17
CA LEU A 116 0.16 1.97 -12.06
C LEU A 116 -0.51 1.74 -13.41
N GLY A 117 -0.08 2.46 -14.47
CA GLY A 117 -0.54 2.21 -15.84
C GLY A 117 -0.23 0.78 -16.30
N THR A 118 0.98 0.27 -16.02
CA THR A 118 1.33 -1.12 -16.33
C THR A 118 0.64 -2.15 -15.44
N ALA A 119 0.22 -1.78 -14.23
CA ALA A 119 -0.60 -2.62 -13.37
C ALA A 119 -2.01 -2.77 -13.94
N MET A 120 -2.59 -1.66 -14.41
CA MET A 120 -3.90 -1.63 -15.05
C MET A 120 -3.96 -2.52 -16.30
N ASP A 121 -2.92 -2.47 -17.15
CA ASP A 121 -2.79 -3.34 -18.32
C ASP A 121 -2.91 -4.83 -17.96
N LYS A 122 -2.17 -5.27 -16.94
CA LYS A 122 -2.22 -6.67 -16.49
C LYS A 122 -3.51 -7.04 -15.78
N ALA A 123 -4.13 -6.11 -15.07
CA ALA A 123 -5.45 -6.34 -14.49
C ALA A 123 -6.52 -6.52 -15.58
N ALA A 124 -6.47 -5.72 -16.66
CA ALA A 124 -7.35 -5.87 -17.81
C ALA A 124 -7.16 -7.23 -18.51
N ASP A 125 -5.91 -7.65 -18.70
CA ASP A 125 -5.56 -8.97 -19.21
C ASP A 125 -6.18 -10.11 -18.38
N ALA A 126 -6.07 -10.02 -17.04
CA ALA A 126 -6.61 -11.01 -16.11
C ALA A 126 -8.14 -11.07 -16.18
N ARG A 127 -8.83 -9.94 -16.02
CA ARG A 127 -10.30 -9.88 -16.01
C ARG A 127 -10.92 -10.32 -17.34
N THR A 128 -10.28 -9.99 -18.46
CA THR A 128 -10.77 -10.44 -19.77
C THR A 128 -10.61 -11.97 -19.94
N LYS A 129 -9.51 -12.55 -19.43
CA LYS A 129 -9.34 -14.01 -19.41
C LYS A 129 -10.33 -14.68 -18.46
N LEU A 130 -10.58 -14.09 -17.30
CA LEU A 130 -11.56 -14.57 -16.32
C LEU A 130 -12.97 -14.59 -16.89
N ALA A 131 -13.42 -13.51 -17.54
CA ALA A 131 -14.74 -13.45 -18.17
C ALA A 131 -14.93 -14.58 -19.19
N ARG A 132 -13.92 -14.86 -20.02
CA ARG A 132 -13.96 -15.99 -20.97
C ARG A 132 -13.99 -17.34 -20.26
N LEU A 133 -13.16 -17.53 -19.23
CA LEU A 133 -13.11 -18.78 -18.47
C LEU A 133 -14.45 -19.05 -17.77
N LEU A 134 -14.99 -18.06 -17.06
CA LEU A 134 -16.30 -18.11 -16.41
C LEU A 134 -17.41 -18.49 -17.40
N ALA A 135 -17.39 -17.94 -18.62
CA ALA A 135 -18.34 -18.30 -19.67
C ALA A 135 -18.27 -19.79 -20.05
N THR A 136 -17.08 -20.41 -20.09
CA THR A 136 -16.94 -21.86 -20.31
C THR A 136 -17.54 -22.70 -19.17
N LYS A 137 -17.66 -22.11 -17.98
CA LYS A 137 -18.30 -22.71 -16.79
C LYS A 137 -19.79 -22.31 -16.67
N GLY A 138 -20.37 -21.70 -17.70
CA GLY A 138 -21.79 -21.30 -17.73
C GLY A 138 -22.12 -20.00 -17.00
N ILE A 139 -21.11 -19.22 -16.58
CA ILE A 139 -21.28 -17.96 -15.85
C ILE A 139 -21.03 -16.79 -16.81
N THR A 140 -22.08 -16.04 -17.15
CA THR A 140 -22.03 -14.91 -18.09
C THR A 140 -22.46 -13.57 -17.50
N HIS A 141 -22.81 -13.55 -16.21
CA HIS A 141 -23.16 -12.35 -15.47
C HIS A 141 -21.94 -11.80 -14.71
N GLU A 142 -22.02 -10.54 -14.29
CA GLU A 142 -20.99 -9.92 -13.46
C GLU A 142 -20.92 -10.57 -12.07
N ILE A 143 -19.71 -10.92 -11.64
CA ILE A 143 -19.46 -11.49 -10.31
C ILE A 143 -19.65 -10.41 -9.25
N GLN A 144 -20.62 -10.63 -8.35
CA GLN A 144 -20.93 -9.72 -7.27
C GLN A 144 -19.82 -9.73 -6.20
N ILE A 145 -19.45 -8.54 -5.73
CA ILE A 145 -18.46 -8.36 -4.67
C ILE A 145 -19.19 -8.28 -3.33
N PRO A 146 -18.73 -8.97 -2.27
CA PRO A 146 -19.31 -8.80 -0.94
C PRO A 146 -19.12 -7.36 -0.44
N ASP A 147 -19.86 -6.99 0.59
CA ASP A 147 -19.71 -5.66 1.20
C ASP A 147 -18.31 -5.53 1.81
N ILE A 148 -17.47 -4.69 1.20
CA ILE A 148 -16.13 -4.33 1.64
C ILE A 148 -16.01 -2.83 1.97
N SER A 149 -17.14 -2.18 2.25
CA SER A 149 -17.21 -0.72 2.51
C SER A 149 -16.42 -0.25 3.74
N THR A 150 -16.13 -1.15 4.67
CA THR A 150 -15.27 -0.88 5.83
C THR A 150 -14.20 -1.94 5.97
N LYS A 151 -13.13 -1.59 6.68
CA LYS A 151 -12.04 -2.51 7.03
C LYS A 151 -12.58 -3.79 7.68
N GLU A 152 -13.49 -3.64 8.65
CA GLU A 152 -14.04 -4.75 9.42
C GLU A 152 -14.82 -5.71 8.53
N LYS A 153 -15.64 -5.18 7.61
CA LYS A 153 -16.42 -5.99 6.67
C LYS A 153 -15.52 -6.70 5.66
N ALA A 154 -14.50 -6.02 5.12
CA ALA A 154 -13.53 -6.64 4.22
C ALA A 154 -12.74 -7.77 4.91
N GLN A 155 -12.32 -7.58 6.16
CA GLN A 155 -11.65 -8.61 6.97
C GLN A 155 -12.56 -9.82 7.20
N GLN A 156 -13.83 -9.58 7.52
CA GLN A 156 -14.82 -10.65 7.70
C GLN A 156 -15.08 -11.41 6.38
N ALA A 157 -15.18 -10.70 5.25
CA ALA A 157 -15.44 -11.29 3.94
C ALA A 157 -14.37 -12.30 3.48
N ILE A 158 -13.13 -12.14 3.97
CA ILE A 158 -12.02 -13.07 3.71
C ILE A 158 -11.80 -14.10 4.84
N GLY A 159 -12.71 -14.15 5.82
CA GLY A 159 -12.70 -15.18 6.88
C GLY A 159 -11.81 -14.90 8.08
N LEU A 160 -11.35 -13.66 8.31
CA LEU A 160 -10.53 -13.33 9.48
C LEU A 160 -11.40 -13.19 10.75
N ASN A 161 -11.09 -13.98 11.77
CA ASN A 161 -11.62 -13.77 13.12
C ASN A 161 -10.83 -12.65 13.84
N MET A 162 -11.21 -11.40 13.57
CA MET A 162 -10.50 -10.23 14.09
C MET A 162 -10.63 -10.05 15.61
N GLU A 163 -11.64 -10.62 16.24
CA GLU A 163 -11.76 -10.61 17.71
C GLU A 163 -10.67 -11.48 18.32
N GLN A 164 -10.55 -12.74 17.85
CA GLN A 164 -9.51 -13.65 18.29
C GLN A 164 -8.11 -13.11 18.02
N ILE A 165 -7.83 -12.65 16.78
CA ILE A 165 -6.51 -12.10 16.39
C ILE A 165 -6.12 -10.93 17.31
N LYS A 166 -7.07 -10.04 17.62
CA LYS A 166 -6.79 -8.90 18.51
C LYS A 166 -6.60 -9.35 19.95
N ALA A 167 -7.42 -10.28 20.45
CA ALA A 167 -7.30 -10.79 21.82
C ALA A 167 -5.92 -11.43 22.06
N GLU A 168 -5.51 -12.34 21.17
CA GLU A 168 -4.20 -12.99 21.22
C GLU A 168 -3.06 -11.96 21.13
N LYS A 169 -3.16 -11.00 20.22
CA LYS A 169 -2.12 -9.97 20.08
C LYS A 169 -2.05 -9.04 21.30
N GLN A 170 -3.17 -8.72 21.92
CA GLN A 170 -3.22 -7.89 23.13
C GLN A 170 -2.61 -8.62 24.33
N ASP A 171 -2.88 -9.91 24.49
CA ASP A 171 -2.23 -10.72 25.52
C ASP A 171 -0.71 -10.77 25.32
N PHE A 172 -0.26 -11.03 24.08
CA PHE A 172 1.16 -10.97 23.74
C PHE A 172 1.80 -9.61 24.08
N ILE A 173 1.15 -8.50 23.72
CA ILE A 173 1.69 -7.16 23.98
C ILE A 173 1.80 -6.89 25.48
N LYS A 174 0.79 -7.27 26.26
CA LYS A 174 0.76 -7.01 27.71
C LYS A 174 1.70 -7.92 28.49
N THR A 175 1.95 -9.13 28.00
CA THR A 175 2.70 -10.15 28.73
C THR A 175 4.15 -10.24 28.25
N VAL A 176 4.37 -10.36 26.94
CA VAL A 176 5.68 -10.71 26.39
C VAL A 176 6.57 -9.48 26.20
N ILE A 177 6.02 -8.33 25.81
CA ILE A 177 6.83 -7.12 25.59
C ILE A 177 7.52 -6.66 26.90
N PRO A 178 6.83 -6.58 28.06
CA PRO A 178 7.51 -6.25 29.31
C PRO A 178 8.60 -7.25 29.69
N GLN A 179 8.38 -8.55 29.46
CA GLN A 179 9.38 -9.59 29.72
C GLN A 179 10.62 -9.43 28.84
N TRP A 180 10.44 -9.10 27.57
CA TRP A 180 11.54 -8.80 26.66
C TRP A 180 12.34 -7.58 27.11
N GLU A 181 11.66 -6.51 27.50
CA GLU A 181 12.33 -5.31 28.03
C GLU A 181 13.04 -5.58 29.35
N GLU A 182 12.44 -6.35 30.27
CA GLU A 182 13.08 -6.76 31.51
C GLU A 182 14.34 -7.58 31.25
N GLN A 183 14.27 -8.57 30.35
CA GLN A 183 15.42 -9.37 29.96
C GLN A 183 16.50 -8.51 29.28
N ALA A 184 16.11 -7.56 28.43
CA ALA A 184 17.04 -6.63 27.80
C ALA A 184 17.73 -5.74 28.84
N ARG A 185 16.98 -5.20 29.83
CA ARG A 185 17.54 -4.42 30.95
C ARG A 185 18.50 -5.25 31.80
N LYS A 186 18.13 -6.50 32.14
CA LYS A 186 18.99 -7.42 32.90
C LYS A 186 20.32 -7.71 32.20
N ASN A 187 20.31 -7.74 30.88
CA ASN A 187 21.49 -7.98 30.05
C ASN A 187 22.21 -6.68 29.63
N GLY A 188 21.80 -5.52 30.13
CA GLY A 188 22.41 -4.23 29.80
C GLY A 188 22.20 -3.76 28.35
N LEU A 189 21.19 -4.30 27.65
CA LEU A 189 20.86 -3.96 26.27
C LEU A 189 19.81 -2.82 26.15
N LEU A 190 19.11 -2.52 27.25
CA LEU A 190 18.11 -1.47 27.33
C LEU A 190 18.27 -0.70 28.65
N SER A 191 18.19 0.63 28.61
CA SER A 191 18.19 1.46 29.83
C SER A 191 16.89 1.30 30.62
N GLN A 192 16.89 1.72 31.89
CA GLN A 192 15.67 1.72 32.72
C GLN A 192 14.51 2.42 32.01
#